data_AF-A0A7J4VGT0-F1
#
_entry.id   AF-A0A7J4VGT0-F1
#
_cell.length_a   1.000
_cell.length_b   1.000
_cell.length_c   1.000
_cell.angle_alpha   90.00
_cell.angle_beta   90.00
_cell.angle_gamma   90.00
#
_symmetry.space_group_name_H-M   'P 1'
#
loop_
_entity.id
_entity.type
_entity.pdbx_description
1 polymer ?
#
loop_
_entity_poly.entity_id
_entity_poly.type
_entity_poly.pdbx_seq_one_letter_code
_entity_poly.pdbx_strand_id
1 'polypeptide(L)' 'MTGESRYNGAKAAFFEVLQTLGAEPFTPISNYEIGPPMIMRGFTEHEIVNMFFSLQVTKEIELLPGNRLQILSEL' A
#
# COMPACT_ATOMS: atom_id res chain seq x y z
N MET A 1 -3.98 20.51 4.80
CA MET A 1 -3.29 19.59 3.86
C MET A 1 -4.28 19.22 2.78
N THR A 2 -3.93 19.38 1.50
CA THR A 2 -4.83 19.02 0.38
C THR A 2 -4.94 17.50 0.26
N GLY A 3 -5.98 17.00 -0.41
CA GLY A 3 -6.16 15.55 -0.63
C GLY A 3 -4.97 14.90 -1.34
N GLU A 4 -4.36 15.60 -2.31
CA GLU A 4 -3.17 15.15 -3.03
C GLU A 4 -1.94 14.98 -2.10
N SER A 5 -1.71 15.95 -1.21
CA SER A 5 -0.61 15.88 -0.25
C SER A 5 -0.79 14.70 0.74
N ARG A 6 -2.03 14.39 1.12
CA ARG A 6 -2.32 13.26 2.00
C ARG A 6 -2.13 11.91 1.29
N TYR A 7 -2.58 11.81 0.04
CA TYR A 7 -2.36 10.63 -0.80
C TYR A 7 -0.87 10.34 -1.00
N ASN A 8 -0.08 11.36 -1.35
CA ASN A 8 1.36 11.19 -1.53
C ASN A 8 2.06 10.73 -0.24
N GLY A 9 1.62 11.23 0.92
CA GLY A 9 2.10 10.77 2.22
C GLY A 9 1.75 9.30 2.49
N ALA A 10 0.53 8.87 2.16
CA ALA A 10 0.11 7.47 2.28
C ALA A 10 0.93 6.56 1.37
N LYS A 11 1.13 6.97 0.11
CA LYS A 11 1.92 6.23 -0.87
C LYS A 11 3.37 6.04 -0.42
N ALA A 12 4.02 7.09 0.07
CA ALA A 12 5.39 6.99 0.58
C ALA A 12 5.47 6.04 1.79
N ALA A 13 4.57 6.20 2.77
CA ALA A 13 4.52 5.34 3.94
C ALA A 13 4.26 3.86 3.59
N PHE A 14 3.42 3.61 2.58
CA PHE A 14 3.15 2.26 2.08
C PHE A 14 4.41 1.57 1.57
N PHE A 15 5.18 2.23 0.69
CA PHE A 15 6.41 1.65 0.17
C PHE A 15 7.48 1.44 1.25
N GLU A 16 7.59 2.34 2.22
CA GLU A 16 8.46 2.14 3.38
C GLU A 16 8.04 0.92 4.24
N VAL A 17 6.73 0.70 4.41
CA VAL A 17 6.21 -0.49 5.10
C VAL A 17 6.56 -1.76 4.34
N LEU A 18 6.40 -1.77 3.00
CA LEU A 18 6.75 -2.93 2.18
C LEU A 18 8.24 -3.27 2.26
N GLN A 19 9.11 -2.26 2.19
CA GLN A 19 10.56 -2.44 2.37
C GLN A 19 10.89 -3.00 3.76
N THR A 20 10.22 -2.51 4.82
CA THR A 20 10.41 -3.01 6.19
C THR A 20 9.96 -4.47 6.35
N LEU A 21 8.92 -4.87 5.63
CA LEU A 21 8.39 -6.24 5.63
C LEU A 21 9.18 -7.18 4.72
N GLY A 22 10.17 -6.68 3.97
CA GLY A 22 10.91 -7.49 2.98
C GLY A 22 10.00 -7.99 1.86
N ALA A 23 9.01 -7.18 1.46
CA ALA A 23 8.15 -7.51 0.34
C ALA A 23 8.95 -7.53 -0.96
N GLU A 24 8.81 -8.60 -1.73
CA GLU A 24 9.48 -8.75 -3.03
C GLU A 24 8.50 -8.43 -4.17
N PRO A 25 8.98 -7.85 -5.29
CA PRO A 25 8.17 -7.70 -6.50
C PRO A 25 7.54 -9.03 -6.93
N PHE A 26 6.31 -8.96 -7.46
CA PHE A 26 5.54 -10.11 -7.92
C PHE A 26 5.27 -11.21 -6.87
N THR A 27 5.52 -10.92 -5.59
CA THR A 27 5.25 -11.83 -4.48
C THR A 27 4.07 -11.32 -3.66
N PRO A 28 2.99 -12.12 -3.51
CA PRO A 28 1.82 -11.69 -2.74
C PRO A 28 2.10 -11.49 -1.25
N ILE A 29 1.78 -10.31 -0.73
CA ILE A 29 1.82 -9.94 0.69
C ILE A 29 0.41 -9.70 1.23
N SER A 30 0.16 -10.03 2.50
CA SER A 30 -1.17 -9.83 3.09
C SER A 30 -1.42 -8.37 3.48
N ASN A 31 -2.61 -7.87 3.18
CA ASN A 31 -3.08 -6.56 3.65
C ASN A 31 -3.15 -6.51 5.19
N TYR A 32 -3.26 -7.65 5.87
CA TYR A 32 -3.22 -7.72 7.34
C TYR A 32 -1.81 -7.50 7.91
N GLU A 33 -0.76 -7.71 7.11
CA GLU A 33 0.63 -7.38 7.48
C GLU A 33 0.92 -5.89 7.25
N ILE A 34 0.28 -5.29 6.24
CA ILE A 34 0.50 -3.89 5.81
C ILE A 34 -0.36 -2.91 6.61
N GLY A 35 -1.62 -3.26 6.89
CA GLY A 35 -2.61 -2.39 7.51
C GLY A 35 -2.18 -1.85 8.88
N PRO A 36 -1.77 -2.69 9.85
CA PRO A 36 -1.41 -2.23 11.18
C PRO A 36 -0.22 -1.24 11.18
N PRO A 37 0.90 -1.47 10.46
CA PRO A 37 1.96 -0.48 10.30
C PRO A 37 1.47 0.86 9.72
N MET A 38 0.58 0.84 8.74
CA MET A 38 0.00 2.05 8.15
C MET A 38 -0.90 2.80 9.14
N ILE A 39 -1.72 2.09 9.92
CA ILE A 39 -2.56 2.67 10.97
C ILE A 39 -1.72 3.30 12.07
N MET A 40 -0.63 2.65 12.50
CA MET A 40 0.32 3.22 13.47
C MET A 40 0.99 4.50 12.98
N ARG A 41 1.13 4.66 11.66
CA ARG A 41 1.61 5.89 11.00
C ARG A 41 0.50 6.95 10.83
N GLY A 42 -0.70 6.70 11.36
CA GLY A 42 -1.81 7.63 11.39
C GLY A 42 -2.67 7.63 10.13
N PHE A 43 -2.60 6.60 9.28
CA PHE A 43 -3.50 6.45 8.13
C PHE A 43 -4.77 5.68 8.53
N THR A 44 -5.92 6.16 8.06
CA THR A 44 -7.19 5.46 8.23
C THR A 44 -7.31 4.32 7.22
N GLU A 45 -8.13 3.31 7.54
CA GLU A 45 -8.43 2.23 6.59
C GLU A 45 -8.95 2.76 5.25
N HIS A 46 -9.82 3.78 5.28
CA HIS A 46 -10.35 4.40 4.08
C HIS A 46 -9.25 5.02 3.20
N GLU A 47 -8.29 5.71 3.80
CA GLU A 47 -7.14 6.28 3.07
C GLU A 47 -6.26 5.18 2.47
N ILE A 48 -6.02 4.10 3.20
CA ILE A 48 -5.21 2.96 2.74
C ILE A 48 -5.90 2.25 1.56
N VAL A 49 -7.19 1.94 1.69
CA VAL A 49 -7.96 1.25 0.66
C VAL A 49 -8.09 2.11 -0.60
N ASN A 50 -8.38 3.40 -0.48
CA ASN A 50 -8.43 4.31 -1.62
C ASN A 50 -7.06 4.40 -2.33
N MET A 51 -5.98 4.46 -1.56
CA MET A 51 -4.63 4.44 -2.10
C MET A 51 -4.36 3.15 -2.87
N PHE A 52 -4.73 1.98 -2.33
CA PHE A 52 -4.60 0.70 -3.03
C PHE A 52 -5.35 0.69 -4.37
N PHE A 53 -6.59 1.18 -4.41
CA PHE A 53 -7.33 1.27 -5.67
C PHE A 53 -6.66 2.21 -6.67
N SER A 54 -6.13 3.35 -6.22
CA SER A 54 -5.38 4.26 -7.08
C SER A 54 -4.11 3.61 -7.66
N LEU A 55 -3.33 2.91 -6.81
CA LEU A 55 -2.12 2.20 -7.23
C LEU A 55 -2.42 1.04 -8.18
N GLN A 56 -3.57 0.36 -8.02
CA GLN A 56 -4.00 -0.65 -8.98
C GLN A 56 -4.35 -0.03 -10.35
N VAL A 57 -5.04 1.12 -10.36
CA VAL A 57 -5.37 1.83 -11.61
C VAL A 57 -4.09 2.26 -12.35
N THR A 58 -3.06 2.70 -11.62
CA THR A 58 -1.75 3.06 -12.19
C THR A 58 -0.85 1.86 -12.46
N LYS A 59 -1.30 0.64 -12.18
CA LYS A 59 -0.56 -0.63 -12.36
C LYS A 59 0.76 -0.69 -11.58
N GLU A 60 0.81 -0.05 -10.42
CA GLU A 60 1.93 -0.17 -9.48
C GLU A 60 1.78 -1.41 -8.59
N ILE A 61 0.53 -1.82 -8.33
CA ILE A 61 0.19 -3.05 -7.61
C ILE A 61 -0.92 -3.82 -8.34
N GLU A 62 -1.12 -5.06 -7.92
CA GLU A 62 -2.29 -5.87 -8.23
C GLU A 62 -2.95 -6.34 -6.94
N LEU A 63 -4.24 -6.08 -6.76
CA LEU A 63 -5.02 -6.65 -5.65
C LEU A 63 -5.44 -8.08 -6.00
N LEU A 64 -5.20 -8.99 -5.06
CA LEU A 64 -5.41 -10.42 -5.20
C LEU A 64 -6.50 -10.91 -4.22
N PRO A 65 -7.17 -12.04 -4.52
CA PRO A 65 -8.08 -12.68 -3.58
C PRO A 65 -7.43 -12.96 -2.22
N GLY A 66 -8.24 -12.97 -1.16
CA GLY A 66 -7.77 -13.26 0.20
C GLY A 66 -7.05 -12.11 0.89
N ASN A 67 -7.40 -10.86 0.55
CA ASN A 67 -6.81 -9.64 1.13
C ASN A 67 -5.29 -9.61 0.98
N ARG A 68 -4.83 -9.78 -0.26
CA ARG A 68 -3.42 -9.74 -0.64
C ARG A 68 -3.21 -8.72 -1.76
N LEU A 69 -1.97 -8.29 -1.89
CA LEU A 69 -1.51 -7.52 -3.04
C LEU A 69 -0.12 -7.98 -3.45
N GLN A 70 0.28 -7.70 -4.68
CA GLN A 70 1.66 -7.81 -5.14
C GLN A 70 2.09 -6.53 -5.85
N ILE A 71 3.37 -6.20 -5.76
CA ILE A 71 3.95 -5.04 -6.44
C ILE A 71 4.31 -5.46 -7.86
N LEU A 72 4.00 -4.61 -8.84
CA LEU A 72 4.22 -4.90 -10.26
C LEU A 72 5.51 -4.29 -10.83
N SER A 73 6.27 -3.59 -9.99
CA SER A 73 7.56 -2.99 -10.29
C SER A 73 8.57 -3.29 -9.18
N GLU A 74 9.83 -2.97 -9.44
CA GLU A 74 10.83 -2.90 -8.39
C GLU A 74 10.48 -1.79 -7.37
N LEU A 75 10.89 -1.99 -6.12
CA LEU A 75 10.64 -1.12 -4.95
C LEU A 75 11.71 -0.06 -4.75
#